data_AF-A0A2I8VEP8-F1
#
_entry.id   AF-A0A2I8VEP8-F1
#
_cell.length_a   1.000
_cell.length_b   1.000
_cell.length_c   1.000
_cell.angle_alpha   90.00
_cell.angle_beta   90.00
_cell.angle_gamma   90.00
#
_symmetry.space_group_name_H-M   'P 1'
#
loop_
_entity.id
_entity.type
_entity.pdbx_description
1 polymer ?
#
loop_
_entity_poly.entity_id
_entity_poly.type
_entity_poly.pdbx_seq_one_letter_code
_entity_poly.pdbx_strand_id
1 'polypeptide(L)'
;MRRPRDDPARFAAALRGLSSDEFARFVAALWRARGRRVDRDGVVLTVRDGVTTQRFVVTHDTADGSDTTSSPPRDAETRVVTSRRVDGEGEESVVDADELLRIVRYAVDRERASSLLDRHLGEGASAFCSGREPEPDGDEASPRRLPLTALAVLGLVLALIGVVAGSALAPGALGGGATSPPLFGPAPTDEPTATGTATATTTPRPPAVDYGALDCPTPPTDAHPVRLRPGVVPGASSSGLDGWRVLSATNATTFEERRALGLPAEPLVRHTVRYQSPDGATFALALDRWESRRAASDVGPALAADSDAAIRWGAYTATVRAFDRNGTRLDPETQAGRVELLLSYVHRPSGIRLGDRCVQSLLDTSR
;
A
#
# COMPACT_ATOMS: atom_id res chain seq x y z
N MET A 1 -27.52 8.50 19.79
CA MET A 1 -26.84 8.09 18.54
C MET A 1 -27.38 8.91 17.38
N ARG A 2 -26.77 10.07 17.10
CA ARG A 2 -27.05 10.85 15.89
C ARG A 2 -26.41 10.16 14.69
N ARG A 3 -27.05 10.25 13.52
CA ARG A 3 -26.70 9.46 12.32
C ARG A 3 -25.43 10.00 11.66
N PRO A 4 -24.63 9.15 10.98
CA PRO A 4 -23.51 9.52 10.09
C PRO A 4 -23.85 10.41 8.87
N ARG A 5 -25.00 11.10 8.86
CA ARG A 5 -25.53 11.82 7.70
C ARG A 5 -25.01 13.26 7.58
N ASP A 6 -24.41 13.81 8.63
CA ASP A 6 -23.99 15.22 8.65
C ASP A 6 -22.56 15.42 8.10
N ASP A 7 -21.84 14.33 7.90
CA ASP A 7 -20.44 14.32 7.49
C ASP A 7 -20.20 14.90 6.08
N PRO A 8 -20.98 14.53 5.04
CA PRO A 8 -20.83 15.12 3.70
C PRO A 8 -21.19 16.62 3.67
N ALA A 9 -22.22 17.02 4.43
CA ALA A 9 -22.62 18.42 4.52
C ALA A 9 -21.55 19.29 5.22
N ARG A 10 -20.93 18.76 6.28
CA ARG A 10 -19.80 19.41 6.97
C ARG A 10 -18.58 19.52 6.07
N PHE A 11 -18.26 18.46 5.33
CA PHE A 11 -17.15 18.49 4.38
C PHE A 11 -17.38 19.53 3.27
N ALA A 12 -18.56 19.55 2.66
CA ALA A 12 -18.93 20.56 1.67
C ALA A 12 -18.89 21.99 2.25
N ALA A 13 -19.29 22.19 3.50
CA ALA A 13 -19.17 23.48 4.18
C ALA A 13 -17.70 23.89 4.38
N ALA A 14 -16.82 22.97 4.78
CA ALA A 14 -15.40 23.21 4.92
C ALA A 14 -14.76 23.59 3.56
N LEU A 15 -15.09 22.88 2.49
CA LEU A 15 -14.61 23.20 1.14
C LEU A 15 -15.05 24.59 0.68
N ARG A 16 -16.29 25.01 0.99
CA ARG A 16 -16.79 26.36 0.68
C ARG A 16 -16.14 27.48 1.49
N GLY A 17 -15.49 27.15 2.61
CA GLY A 17 -14.73 28.11 3.40
C GLY A 17 -13.38 28.49 2.77
N LEU A 18 -12.88 27.69 1.82
CA LEU A 18 -11.66 27.99 1.10
C LEU A 18 -11.89 29.06 0.02
N SER A 19 -10.87 29.85 -0.27
CA SER A 19 -10.85 30.64 -1.51
C SER A 19 -10.73 29.72 -2.73
N SER A 20 -11.15 30.19 -3.92
CA SER A 20 -11.08 29.39 -5.16
C SER A 20 -9.67 28.88 -5.46
N ASP A 21 -8.64 29.67 -5.18
CA ASP A 21 -7.24 29.26 -5.38
C ASP A 21 -6.81 28.20 -4.35
N GLU A 22 -7.20 28.33 -3.08
CA GLU A 22 -6.93 27.34 -2.04
C GLU A 22 -7.66 26.02 -2.32
N PHE A 23 -8.91 26.09 -2.78
CA PHE A 23 -9.66 24.90 -3.17
C PHE A 23 -8.99 24.20 -4.36
N ALA A 24 -8.55 24.94 -5.37
CA ALA A 24 -7.78 24.38 -6.49
C ALA A 24 -6.44 23.76 -6.05
N ARG A 25 -5.73 24.36 -5.07
CA ARG A 25 -4.52 23.77 -4.49
C ARG A 25 -4.82 22.47 -3.74
N PHE A 26 -5.90 22.42 -2.96
CA PHE A 26 -6.35 21.22 -2.27
C PHE A 26 -6.65 20.09 -3.25
N VAL A 27 -7.46 20.36 -4.28
CA VAL A 27 -7.80 19.40 -5.34
C VAL A 27 -6.52 18.93 -6.05
N ALA A 28 -5.60 19.83 -6.41
CA ALA A 28 -4.34 19.45 -7.02
C ALA A 28 -3.50 18.53 -6.11
N ALA A 29 -3.42 18.82 -4.82
CA ALA A 29 -2.68 18.02 -3.85
C ALA A 29 -3.31 16.63 -3.67
N LEU A 30 -4.64 16.55 -3.63
CA LEU A 30 -5.38 15.31 -3.55
C LEU A 30 -5.10 14.40 -4.76
N TRP A 31 -5.11 14.94 -5.99
CA TRP A 31 -4.82 14.15 -7.19
C TRP A 31 -3.35 13.71 -7.27
N ARG A 32 -2.41 14.54 -6.80
CA ARG A 32 -1.00 14.14 -6.66
C ARG A 32 -0.82 13.00 -5.67
N ALA A 33 -1.55 13.04 -4.55
CA ALA A 33 -1.52 11.98 -3.55
C ALA A 33 -2.07 10.64 -4.08
N ARG A 34 -2.95 10.68 -5.09
CA ARG A 34 -3.37 9.51 -5.90
C ARG A 34 -2.33 9.04 -6.92
N GLY A 35 -1.13 9.63 -6.93
CA GLY A 35 -0.06 9.30 -7.86
C GLY A 35 -0.24 9.87 -9.27
N ARG A 36 -1.13 10.86 -9.47
CA ARG A 36 -1.30 11.54 -10.77
C ARG A 36 -0.33 12.71 -10.91
N ARG A 37 0.07 13.01 -12.15
CA ARG A 37 0.83 14.25 -12.45
C ARG A 37 -0.18 15.38 -12.65
N VAL A 38 0.01 16.50 -11.94
CA VAL A 38 -0.94 17.62 -11.96
C VAL A 38 -0.21 18.93 -12.20
N ASP A 39 -0.51 19.55 -13.34
CA ASP A 39 -0.17 20.95 -13.62
C ASP A 39 -1.36 21.84 -13.26
N ARG A 40 -1.08 22.99 -12.67
CA ARG A 40 -2.10 23.93 -12.19
C ARG A 40 -1.85 25.31 -12.76
N ASP A 41 -2.90 25.90 -13.31
CA ASP A 41 -2.97 27.29 -13.75
C ASP A 41 -4.19 27.95 -13.10
N GLY A 42 -3.97 28.62 -11.98
CA GLY A 42 -5.04 29.15 -11.11
C GLY A 42 -6.01 28.03 -10.66
N VAL A 43 -7.26 28.12 -11.14
CA VAL A 43 -8.35 27.18 -10.86
C VAL A 43 -8.47 26.04 -11.88
N VAL A 44 -7.66 26.05 -12.92
CA VAL A 44 -7.64 25.01 -13.94
C VAL A 44 -6.54 24.00 -13.61
N LEU A 45 -6.89 22.72 -13.59
CA LEU A 45 -5.95 21.62 -13.40
C LEU A 45 -5.86 20.79 -14.66
N THR A 46 -4.64 20.50 -15.10
CA THR A 46 -4.35 19.50 -16.12
C THR A 46 -3.78 18.27 -15.42
N VAL A 47 -4.59 17.22 -15.33
CA VAL A 47 -4.22 15.97 -14.68
C VAL A 47 -3.82 14.97 -15.76
N ARG A 48 -2.62 14.41 -15.60
CA ARG A 48 -2.12 13.34 -16.46
C ARG A 48 -2.01 12.05 -15.70
N ASP A 49 -2.52 11.03 -16.35
CA ASP A 49 -2.69 9.70 -15.80
C ASP A 49 -1.72 8.71 -16.47
N GLY A 50 -0.99 9.14 -17.50
CA GLY A 50 0.01 8.36 -18.24
C GLY A 50 -0.47 7.92 -19.61
N VAL A 51 -1.79 7.80 -19.80
CA VAL A 51 -2.45 7.50 -21.08
C VAL A 51 -3.35 8.65 -21.50
N THR A 52 -4.04 9.27 -20.54
CA THR A 52 -5.01 10.34 -20.77
C THR A 52 -4.54 11.64 -20.10
N THR A 53 -4.87 12.75 -20.76
CA THR A 53 -4.78 14.08 -20.18
C THR A 53 -6.20 14.57 -19.97
N GLN A 54 -6.52 14.96 -18.75
CA GLN A 54 -7.85 15.41 -18.41
C GLN A 54 -7.78 16.80 -17.80
N ARG A 55 -8.64 17.70 -18.29
CA ARG A 55 -8.74 19.07 -17.78
C ARG A 55 -9.84 19.14 -16.74
N PHE A 56 -9.56 19.78 -15.61
CA PHE A 56 -10.52 20.07 -14.56
C PHE A 56 -10.62 21.58 -14.34
N VAL A 57 -11.82 22.09 -14.18
CA VAL A 57 -12.07 23.47 -13.72
C VAL A 57 -12.63 23.40 -12.32
N VAL A 58 -11.91 23.97 -11.35
CA VAL A 58 -12.28 23.96 -9.93
C VAL A 58 -13.10 25.21 -9.62
N THR A 59 -14.28 25.06 -9.04
CA THR A 59 -15.20 26.17 -8.76
C THR A 59 -16.03 25.94 -7.49
N HIS A 60 -16.56 27.02 -6.91
CA HIS A 60 -17.56 26.90 -5.83
C HIS A 60 -18.99 26.85 -6.35
N ASP A 61 -19.21 27.12 -7.64
CA ASP A 61 -20.54 27.17 -8.24
C ASP A 61 -20.87 25.90 -9.03
N THR A 62 -22.16 25.69 -9.29
CA THR A 62 -22.62 24.60 -10.15
C THR A 62 -22.62 25.07 -11.61
N ALA A 63 -22.32 24.16 -12.54
CA ALA A 63 -22.13 24.49 -13.95
C ALA A 63 -23.40 24.97 -14.68
N ASP A 64 -24.57 24.92 -14.03
CA ASP A 64 -25.89 25.11 -14.64
C ASP A 64 -26.70 26.31 -14.09
N GLY A 65 -26.11 27.19 -13.25
CA GLY A 65 -26.89 28.21 -12.54
C GLY A 65 -26.35 29.64 -12.60
N SER A 66 -26.76 30.37 -13.64
CA SER A 66 -27.10 31.82 -13.65
C SER A 66 -26.07 32.87 -13.19
N ASP A 67 -25.87 33.85 -14.08
CA ASP A 67 -25.22 35.16 -13.89
C ASP A 67 -23.71 35.18 -13.66
N THR A 68 -22.92 34.98 -14.72
CA THR A 68 -21.76 35.84 -15.05
C THR A 68 -21.13 35.41 -16.37
N THR A 69 -20.59 36.39 -17.08
CA THR A 69 -20.25 36.47 -18.50
C THR A 69 -19.09 35.58 -18.98
N SER A 70 -18.85 34.40 -18.39
CA SER A 70 -17.78 33.50 -18.81
C SER A 70 -18.06 32.05 -18.41
N SER A 71 -19.04 31.41 -19.05
CA SER A 71 -19.06 29.95 -19.09
C SER A 71 -17.75 29.47 -19.70
N PRO A 72 -16.93 28.67 -18.99
CA PRO A 72 -15.72 28.12 -19.57
C PRO A 72 -16.11 27.29 -20.80
N PRO A 73 -15.32 27.32 -21.89
CA PRO A 73 -15.59 26.54 -23.08
C PRO A 73 -15.74 25.07 -22.67
N ARG A 74 -16.95 24.51 -22.86
CA ARG A 74 -17.26 23.10 -22.66
C ARG A 74 -16.65 22.30 -23.81
N ASP A 75 -15.32 22.23 -23.85
CA ASP A 75 -14.64 21.18 -24.60
C ASP A 75 -15.02 19.85 -23.94
N ALA A 76 -15.38 18.84 -24.74
CA ALA A 76 -15.91 17.54 -24.27
C ALA A 76 -15.00 16.79 -23.28
N GLU A 77 -13.75 17.24 -23.11
CA GLU A 77 -12.74 16.65 -22.22
C GLU A 77 -12.56 17.41 -20.89
N THR A 78 -13.29 18.50 -20.67
CA THR A 78 -13.19 19.31 -19.43
C THR A 78 -14.24 18.89 -18.41
N ARG A 79 -13.80 18.48 -17.22
CA ARG A 79 -14.66 18.19 -16.07
C ARG A 79 -14.69 19.34 -15.06
N VAL A 80 -15.79 19.48 -14.34
CA VAL A 80 -15.94 20.50 -13.30
C VAL A 80 -15.74 19.87 -11.94
N VAL A 81 -14.93 20.48 -11.07
CA VAL A 81 -14.79 20.07 -9.66
C VAL A 81 -15.45 21.14 -8.81
N THR A 82 -16.46 20.77 -8.02
CA THR A 82 -17.23 21.72 -7.23
C THR A 82 -17.22 21.42 -5.74
N SER A 83 -17.21 22.48 -4.93
CA SER A 83 -17.33 22.39 -3.47
C SER A 83 -18.77 22.15 -3.00
N ARG A 84 -19.74 22.20 -3.91
CA ARG A 84 -21.16 21.93 -3.63
C ARG A 84 -21.48 20.46 -3.89
N ARG A 85 -22.60 20.03 -3.32
CA ARG A 85 -23.24 18.76 -3.65
C ARG A 85 -24.15 19.01 -4.85
N VAL A 86 -24.18 18.09 -5.81
CA VAL A 86 -25.08 18.24 -6.95
C VAL A 86 -26.12 17.12 -6.95
N ASP A 87 -27.38 17.52 -6.93
CA ASP A 87 -28.52 16.60 -6.92
C ASP A 87 -28.96 16.34 -8.38
N GLY A 88 -28.57 15.21 -8.98
CA GLY A 88 -29.05 14.83 -10.31
C GLY A 88 -28.33 13.64 -10.97
N GLU A 89 -29.04 12.88 -11.80
CA GLU A 89 -28.53 11.71 -12.53
C GLU A 89 -27.86 12.05 -13.89
N GLY A 90 -27.50 13.33 -14.14
CA GLY A 90 -27.07 13.81 -15.46
C GLY A 90 -25.63 14.33 -15.58
N GLU A 91 -24.83 14.27 -14.52
CA GLU A 91 -23.56 15.01 -14.44
C GLU A 91 -22.32 14.12 -14.42
N GLU A 92 -22.17 13.21 -15.38
CA GLU A 92 -20.95 12.37 -15.50
C GLU A 92 -19.66 13.21 -15.60
N SER A 93 -19.75 14.50 -15.96
CA SER A 93 -18.62 15.43 -16.07
C SER A 93 -18.32 16.23 -14.79
N VAL A 94 -19.06 16.06 -13.69
CA VAL A 94 -18.88 16.84 -12.46
C VAL A 94 -18.35 15.95 -11.33
N VAL A 95 -17.34 16.46 -10.62
CA VAL A 95 -16.81 15.88 -9.37
C VAL A 95 -17.24 16.79 -8.23
N ASP A 96 -18.26 16.37 -7.50
CA ASP A 96 -18.88 17.16 -6.44
C ASP A 96 -18.22 16.94 -5.06
N ALA A 97 -18.72 17.61 -4.03
CA ALA A 97 -18.19 17.47 -2.67
C ALA A 97 -18.30 16.04 -2.11
N ASP A 98 -19.35 15.30 -2.48
CA ASP A 98 -19.56 13.93 -2.01
C ASP A 98 -18.58 12.95 -2.70
N GLU A 99 -18.30 13.15 -3.99
CA GLU A 99 -17.26 12.43 -4.71
C GLU A 99 -15.86 12.77 -4.17
N LEU A 100 -15.56 14.05 -3.90
CA LEU A 100 -14.30 14.45 -3.27
C LEU A 100 -14.10 13.77 -1.90
N LEU A 101 -15.14 13.71 -1.06
CA LEU A 101 -15.07 13.03 0.23
C LEU A 101 -14.81 11.53 0.06
N ARG A 102 -15.42 10.89 -0.93
CA ARG A 102 -15.14 9.48 -1.27
C ARG A 102 -13.70 9.29 -1.73
N ILE A 103 -13.17 10.19 -2.57
CA ILE A 103 -11.78 10.16 -3.02
C ILE A 103 -10.83 10.27 -1.84
N VAL A 104 -11.05 11.23 -0.94
CA VAL A 104 -10.25 11.40 0.28
C VAL A 104 -10.22 10.13 1.12
N ARG A 105 -11.37 9.48 1.32
CA ARG A 105 -11.49 8.31 2.20
C ARG A 105 -10.87 7.03 1.65
N TYR A 106 -10.92 6.87 0.34
CA TYR A 106 -10.77 5.54 -0.25
C TYR A 106 -9.80 5.49 -1.43
N ALA A 107 -9.47 6.64 -2.03
CA ALA A 107 -8.55 6.70 -3.16
C ALA A 107 -7.20 7.32 -2.79
N VAL A 108 -7.04 7.80 -1.55
CA VAL A 108 -5.78 8.33 -1.01
C VAL A 108 -5.45 7.58 0.27
N ASP A 109 -4.15 7.29 0.46
CA ASP A 109 -3.63 6.74 1.71
C ASP A 109 -4.10 7.56 2.92
N ARG A 110 -4.46 6.89 4.01
CA ARG A 110 -5.13 7.54 5.15
C ARG A 110 -4.25 8.57 5.85
N GLU A 111 -2.97 8.31 6.01
CA GLU A 111 -2.05 9.25 6.66
C GLU A 111 -1.82 10.48 5.78
N ARG A 112 -1.62 10.27 4.48
CA ARG A 112 -1.53 11.36 3.50
C ARG A 112 -2.82 12.16 3.41
N ALA A 113 -3.98 11.50 3.38
CA ALA A 113 -5.28 12.16 3.37
C ALA A 113 -5.47 13.00 4.63
N SER A 114 -5.14 12.46 5.81
CA SER A 114 -5.22 13.19 7.08
C SER A 114 -4.32 14.43 7.08
N SER A 115 -3.05 14.28 6.67
CA SER A 115 -2.11 15.40 6.57
C SER A 115 -2.56 16.46 5.56
N LEU A 116 -3.15 16.05 4.43
CA LEU A 116 -3.69 16.96 3.43
C LEU A 116 -4.91 17.73 3.95
N LEU A 117 -5.84 17.04 4.63
CA LEU A 117 -7.02 17.66 5.20
C LEU A 117 -6.63 18.67 6.27
N ASP A 118 -5.79 18.30 7.23
CA ASP A 118 -5.38 19.21 8.31
C ASP A 118 -4.64 20.44 7.75
N ARG A 119 -3.81 20.25 6.72
CA ARG A 119 -3.08 21.35 6.07
C ARG A 119 -3.99 22.32 5.32
N HIS A 120 -5.00 21.82 4.61
CA HIS A 120 -5.82 22.63 3.71
C HIS A 120 -7.13 23.11 4.33
N LEU A 121 -7.73 22.34 5.23
CA LEU A 121 -9.03 22.62 5.85
C LEU A 121 -8.92 22.99 7.34
N GLY A 122 -7.71 22.94 7.91
CA GLY A 122 -7.44 23.27 9.30
C GLY A 122 -7.44 22.05 10.24
N GLU A 123 -7.00 22.27 11.47
CA GLU A 123 -6.86 21.24 12.50
C GLU A 123 -8.19 20.51 12.77
N GLY A 124 -8.12 19.18 12.89
CA GLY A 124 -9.28 18.31 13.12
C GLY A 124 -10.01 17.90 11.85
N ALA A 125 -9.62 18.41 10.67
CA ALA A 125 -10.19 17.98 9.40
C ALA A 125 -9.84 16.53 9.06
N SER A 126 -8.76 15.98 9.59
CA SER A 126 -8.43 14.55 9.48
C SER A 126 -9.53 13.61 9.98
N ALA A 127 -10.47 14.08 10.82
CA ALA A 127 -11.65 13.31 11.22
C ALA A 127 -12.49 12.85 10.01
N PHE A 128 -12.50 13.61 8.90
CA PHE A 128 -13.19 13.24 7.65
C PHE A 128 -12.68 11.93 7.05
N CYS A 129 -11.44 11.51 7.33
CA CYS A 129 -10.88 10.21 6.90
C CYS A 129 -11.53 9.03 7.60
N SER A 130 -12.00 9.22 8.84
CA SER A 130 -12.39 8.12 9.73
C SER A 130 -13.88 7.75 9.65
N GLY A 131 -14.72 8.60 9.05
CA GLY A 131 -16.18 8.46 9.05
C GLY A 131 -16.81 8.51 10.45
N ARG A 132 -16.01 8.87 11.47
CA ARG A 132 -16.40 9.00 12.87
C ARG A 132 -16.35 10.48 13.18
N GLU A 133 -17.43 11.03 13.75
CA GLU A 133 -17.43 12.43 14.17
C GLU A 133 -16.26 12.64 15.16
N PRO A 134 -15.52 13.76 15.05
CA PRO A 134 -14.61 14.13 16.12
C PRO A 134 -15.45 14.22 17.39
N GLU A 135 -15.16 13.38 18.38
CA GLU A 135 -15.70 13.62 19.71
C GLU A 135 -15.27 15.05 20.08
N PRO A 136 -16.19 15.92 20.51
CA PRO A 136 -15.80 17.24 20.96
C PRO A 136 -14.76 17.03 22.04
N ASP A 137 -13.56 17.58 21.86
CA ASP A 137 -12.49 17.56 22.85
C ASP A 137 -13.02 18.17 24.14
N GLY A 138 -13.58 17.30 24.99
CA GLY A 138 -13.93 17.59 26.36
C GLY A 138 -12.66 17.47 27.19
N ASP A 139 -11.69 18.34 26.95
CA ASP A 139 -10.54 18.52 27.82
C ASP A 139 -10.16 20.00 27.83
N GLU A 140 -10.87 20.75 28.68
CA GLU A 140 -10.22 21.80 29.48
C GLU A 140 -9.05 21.13 30.21
N ALA A 141 -7.87 21.15 29.59
CA ALA A 141 -6.64 20.68 30.17
C ALA A 141 -6.32 21.53 31.41
N SER A 142 -6.78 21.06 32.56
CA SER A 142 -6.28 21.43 33.87
C SER A 142 -4.75 21.26 33.84
N PRO A 143 -3.94 22.29 34.15
CA PRO A 143 -2.48 22.18 34.09
C PRO A 143 -2.00 21.19 35.15
N ARG A 144 -1.77 19.94 34.73
CA ARG A 144 -1.11 18.89 35.51
C ARG A 144 0.33 19.33 35.77
N ARG A 145 0.57 19.89 36.95
CA ARG A 145 1.91 20.12 37.49
C ARG A 145 2.64 18.78 37.53
N LEU A 146 3.67 18.62 36.71
CA LEU A 146 4.60 17.49 36.78
C LEU A 146 5.29 17.51 38.15
N PRO A 147 5.31 16.39 38.91
CA PRO A 147 6.06 16.33 40.16
C PRO A 147 7.56 16.41 39.83
N LEU A 148 8.26 17.31 40.52
CA LEU A 148 9.71 17.57 40.43
C LEU A 148 10.60 16.32 40.58
N THR A 149 10.04 15.18 40.98
CA THR A 149 10.75 13.90 41.13
C THR A 149 11.06 13.20 39.80
N ALA A 150 10.35 13.51 38.70
CA ALA A 150 10.59 12.88 37.40
C ALA A 150 11.89 13.36 36.71
N LEU A 151 12.32 14.60 36.98
CA LEU A 151 13.56 15.16 36.44
C LEU A 151 14.83 14.55 37.06
N ALA A 152 14.75 14.08 38.31
CA ALA A 152 15.88 13.44 39.00
C ALA A 152 16.23 12.07 38.43
N VAL A 153 15.23 11.31 37.95
CA VAL A 153 15.43 9.97 37.38
C VAL A 153 16.07 10.05 35.99
N LEU A 154 15.70 11.05 35.18
CA LEU A 154 16.26 11.22 33.84
C LEU A 154 17.76 11.59 33.87
N GLY A 155 18.19 12.35 34.89
CA GLY A 155 19.61 12.68 35.10
C GLY A 155 20.48 11.47 35.47
N LEU A 156 19.93 10.53 36.26
CA LEU A 156 20.66 9.34 36.69
C LEU A 156 20.91 8.35 35.53
N VAL A 157 19.96 8.22 34.60
CA VAL A 157 20.09 7.32 33.44
C VAL A 157 21.15 7.84 32.45
N LEU A 158 21.25 9.15 32.25
CA LEU A 158 22.27 9.76 31.39
C LEU A 158 23.69 9.61 31.98
N ALA A 159 23.83 9.67 33.30
CA ALA A 159 25.12 9.45 33.96
C ALA A 159 25.62 7.99 33.84
N LEU A 160 24.71 7.01 33.78
CA LEU A 160 25.06 5.59 33.65
C LEU A 160 25.50 5.19 32.23
N ILE A 161 24.97 5.84 31.20
CA ILE A 161 25.34 5.55 29.79
C ILE A 161 26.74 6.12 29.45
N GLY A 162 27.21 7.15 30.17
CA GLY A 162 28.52 7.76 29.96
C GLY A 162 29.74 6.90 30.34
N VAL A 163 29.56 5.79 31.08
CA VAL A 163 30.66 4.99 31.63
C VAL A 163 31.04 3.78 30.75
N VAL A 164 30.25 3.41 29.74
CA VAL A 164 30.50 2.18 28.93
C VAL A 164 31.28 2.46 27.63
N ALA A 165 31.58 3.70 27.28
CA ALA A 165 32.23 4.08 26.02
C ALA A 165 33.77 4.04 26.04
N GLY A 166 34.39 3.17 26.84
CA GLY A 166 35.85 3.21 27.04
C GLY A 166 36.52 1.87 27.27
N SER A 167 36.57 0.99 26.25
CA SER A 167 37.70 0.06 26.03
C SER A 167 37.41 -0.98 24.94
N ALA A 168 38.00 -0.82 23.75
CA ALA A 168 38.53 -1.92 22.92
C ALA A 168 39.24 -1.37 21.67
N LEU A 169 40.52 -1.00 21.84
CA LEU A 169 41.50 -0.91 20.76
C LEU A 169 42.26 -2.24 20.71
N ALA A 170 42.35 -2.87 19.54
CA ALA A 170 43.37 -3.86 19.24
C ALA A 170 43.73 -3.82 17.74
N PRO A 171 45.00 -3.53 17.39
CA PRO A 171 45.53 -3.71 16.03
C PRO A 171 46.49 -4.92 15.95
N GLY A 172 46.54 -5.55 14.77
CA GLY A 172 47.57 -6.51 14.36
C GLY A 172 46.99 -7.85 13.90
N ALA A 173 47.54 -8.59 12.93
CA ALA A 173 48.69 -8.39 12.06
C ALA A 173 48.61 -9.45 10.93
N LEU A 174 49.53 -9.32 9.98
CA LEU A 174 49.67 -10.00 8.68
C LEU A 174 49.99 -11.51 8.74
N GLY A 175 49.67 -12.19 7.63
CA GLY A 175 50.23 -13.48 7.19
C GLY A 175 49.26 -14.14 6.20
N GLY A 176 49.52 -14.34 4.91
CA GLY A 176 50.75 -14.71 4.23
C GLY A 176 50.64 -16.19 3.81
N GLY A 177 50.42 -16.48 2.52
CA GLY A 177 50.46 -17.86 2.03
C GLY A 177 49.71 -18.09 0.72
N ALA A 178 50.41 -17.91 -0.40
CA ALA A 178 50.02 -18.40 -1.72
C ALA A 178 49.95 -19.94 -1.76
N THR A 179 49.17 -20.52 -2.68
CA THR A 179 49.60 -21.54 -3.67
C THR A 179 48.37 -22.06 -4.45
N SER A 180 48.26 -21.72 -5.74
CA SER A 180 47.57 -22.56 -6.74
C SER A 180 48.64 -23.46 -7.38
N PRO A 181 48.33 -24.68 -7.89
CA PRO A 181 47.85 -24.80 -9.28
C PRO A 181 46.92 -26.03 -9.55
N PRO A 182 46.41 -26.24 -10.78
CA PRO A 182 45.18 -26.97 -11.10
C PRO A 182 45.43 -28.45 -11.48
N LEU A 183 44.38 -29.28 -11.60
CA LEU A 183 44.38 -30.42 -12.52
C LEU A 183 42.98 -31.05 -12.71
N PHE A 184 42.69 -31.34 -13.98
CA PHE A 184 41.58 -32.16 -14.48
C PHE A 184 41.78 -33.65 -14.13
N GLY A 185 40.68 -34.39 -13.94
CA GLY A 185 40.62 -35.86 -14.01
C GLY A 185 39.23 -36.41 -13.70
N PRO A 186 38.65 -37.32 -14.51
CA PRO A 186 37.30 -37.88 -14.29
C PRO A 186 37.30 -39.23 -13.54
N ALA A 187 36.19 -39.47 -12.79
CA ALA A 187 35.62 -40.75 -12.30
C ALA A 187 36.45 -41.56 -11.26
N PRO A 188 35.84 -42.26 -10.25
CA PRO A 188 34.67 -43.14 -10.42
C PRO A 188 33.59 -43.10 -9.30
N THR A 189 32.50 -43.80 -9.61
CA THR A 189 31.39 -44.25 -8.77
C THR A 189 31.87 -44.96 -7.51
N ASP A 190 31.47 -44.47 -6.33
CA ASP A 190 31.31 -45.27 -5.12
C ASP A 190 30.12 -44.75 -4.33
N GLU A 191 29.18 -45.65 -4.08
CA GLU A 191 27.91 -45.44 -3.40
C GLU A 191 28.09 -45.88 -1.93
N PRO A 192 28.16 -44.96 -0.95
CA PRO A 192 28.11 -45.35 0.44
C PRO A 192 26.64 -45.47 0.86
N THR A 193 26.19 -46.71 1.06
CA THR A 193 24.94 -46.99 1.79
C THR A 193 25.15 -46.63 3.26
N ALA A 194 24.89 -45.38 3.61
CA ALA A 194 24.82 -44.93 5.00
C ALA A 194 23.39 -45.15 5.51
N THR A 195 23.18 -46.25 6.26
CA THR A 195 22.00 -46.43 7.11
C THR A 195 22.11 -45.49 8.31
N GLY A 196 21.92 -44.20 8.07
CA GLY A 196 21.81 -43.19 9.11
C GLY A 196 20.40 -43.25 9.71
N THR A 197 20.31 -43.69 10.97
CA THR A 197 19.12 -43.46 11.80
C THR A 197 18.92 -41.94 11.88
N ALA A 198 17.98 -41.41 11.08
CA ALA A 198 17.63 -40.01 11.08
C ALA A 198 17.00 -39.69 12.44
N THR A 199 17.82 -39.15 13.36
CA THR A 199 17.33 -38.47 14.54
C THR A 199 16.37 -37.40 14.07
N ALA A 200 15.08 -37.55 14.38
CA ALA A 200 14.05 -36.61 14.01
C ALA A 200 14.32 -35.29 14.73
N THR A 201 15.10 -34.41 14.10
CA THR A 201 15.29 -33.03 14.51
C THR A 201 13.90 -32.42 14.53
N THR A 202 13.37 -32.19 15.74
CA THR A 202 12.05 -31.61 15.93
C THR A 202 12.18 -30.13 15.58
N THR A 203 12.07 -29.81 14.29
CA THR A 203 12.20 -28.44 13.80
C THR A 203 11.13 -27.59 14.49
N PRO A 204 11.52 -26.55 15.26
CA PRO A 204 10.60 -25.79 16.08
C PRO A 204 9.42 -25.27 15.25
N ARG A 205 8.21 -25.40 15.81
CA ARG A 205 6.99 -24.92 15.17
C ARG A 205 7.08 -23.40 15.07
N PRO A 206 6.93 -22.81 13.86
CA PRO A 206 6.96 -21.36 13.73
C PRO A 206 5.84 -20.75 14.58
N PRO A 207 6.09 -19.59 15.22
CA PRO A 207 5.09 -18.93 16.04
C PRO A 207 3.84 -18.63 15.22
N ALA A 208 2.68 -18.79 15.85
CA ALA A 208 1.42 -18.40 15.23
C ALA A 208 1.40 -16.87 15.09
N VAL A 209 1.17 -16.37 13.87
CA VAL A 209 0.95 -14.94 13.63
C VAL A 209 -0.44 -14.57 14.13
N ASP A 210 -0.51 -13.61 15.04
CA ASP A 210 -1.76 -13.02 15.50
C ASP A 210 -2.18 -11.89 14.54
N TYR A 211 -2.98 -12.24 13.53
CA TYR A 211 -3.49 -11.27 12.56
C TYR A 211 -4.40 -10.21 13.22
N GLY A 212 -5.04 -10.51 14.34
CA GLY A 212 -5.85 -9.53 15.06
C GLY A 212 -5.00 -8.42 15.66
N ALA A 213 -3.85 -8.78 16.24
CA ALA A 213 -2.87 -7.81 16.76
C ALA A 213 -2.25 -6.94 15.66
N LEU A 214 -2.19 -7.44 14.42
CA LEU A 214 -1.70 -6.70 13.25
C LEU A 214 -2.79 -5.89 12.52
N ASP A 215 -4.02 -5.83 13.06
CA ASP A 215 -5.17 -5.19 12.40
C ASP A 215 -5.44 -5.78 10.99
N CYS A 216 -5.08 -7.06 10.83
CA CYS A 216 -5.24 -7.80 9.60
C CYS A 216 -6.55 -8.61 9.63
N PRO A 217 -7.28 -8.68 8.50
CA PRO A 217 -8.40 -9.61 8.42
C PRO A 217 -7.92 -11.05 8.56
N THR A 218 -8.74 -11.90 9.17
CA THR A 218 -8.42 -13.33 9.31
C THR A 218 -8.24 -13.99 7.93
N PRO A 219 -7.16 -14.76 7.71
CA PRO A 219 -6.94 -15.44 6.44
C PRO A 219 -8.07 -16.42 6.13
N PRO A 220 -8.48 -16.54 4.85
CA PRO A 220 -9.41 -17.58 4.44
C PRO A 220 -8.81 -18.98 4.64
N THR A 221 -9.65 -20.01 4.71
CA THR A 221 -9.19 -21.39 4.96
C THR A 221 -8.94 -22.15 3.65
N ASP A 222 -9.81 -21.98 2.67
CA ASP A 222 -9.88 -22.81 1.46
C ASP A 222 -10.27 -22.04 0.19
N ALA A 223 -10.26 -20.70 0.25
CA ALA A 223 -10.57 -19.86 -0.89
C ALA A 223 -9.59 -20.10 -2.05
N HIS A 224 -10.13 -20.21 -3.26
CA HIS A 224 -9.31 -20.29 -4.46
C HIS A 224 -8.59 -18.95 -4.71
N PRO A 225 -7.27 -18.93 -4.98
CA PRO A 225 -6.49 -17.69 -5.15
C PRO A 225 -7.08 -16.66 -6.13
N VAL A 226 -7.72 -17.11 -7.22
CA VAL A 226 -8.47 -16.24 -8.15
C VAL A 226 -9.51 -15.32 -7.47
N ARG A 227 -10.11 -15.75 -6.37
CA ARG A 227 -11.13 -14.98 -5.61
C ARG A 227 -10.51 -13.98 -4.65
N LEU A 228 -9.20 -14.02 -4.47
CA LEU A 228 -8.46 -13.12 -3.57
C LEU A 228 -7.81 -11.96 -4.32
N ARG A 229 -7.75 -12.03 -5.66
CA ARG A 229 -7.06 -11.05 -6.50
C ARG A 229 -7.74 -9.67 -6.41
N PRO A 230 -6.96 -8.58 -6.44
CA PRO A 230 -7.51 -7.25 -6.65
C PRO A 230 -8.37 -7.18 -7.93
N GLY A 231 -9.61 -6.73 -7.78
CA GLY A 231 -10.43 -6.31 -8.91
C GLY A 231 -9.99 -4.94 -9.41
N VAL A 232 -9.86 -4.78 -10.73
CA VAL A 232 -9.75 -3.45 -11.35
C VAL A 232 -11.13 -3.02 -11.81
N VAL A 233 -11.48 -1.76 -11.55
CA VAL A 233 -12.73 -1.16 -12.03
C VAL A 233 -12.39 -0.14 -13.11
N PRO A 234 -13.01 -0.18 -14.30
CA PRO A 234 -12.89 0.89 -15.28
C PRO A 234 -13.58 2.15 -14.74
N GLY A 235 -12.83 3.24 -14.55
CA GLY A 235 -13.37 4.52 -14.07
C GLY A 235 -13.07 4.80 -12.59
N ALA A 236 -13.31 6.05 -12.17
CA ALA A 236 -12.98 6.59 -10.84
C ALA A 236 -13.78 5.90 -9.74
N SER A 237 -13.31 4.72 -9.34
CA SER A 237 -13.82 3.98 -8.21
C SER A 237 -13.01 4.34 -6.96
N SER A 238 -13.60 4.13 -5.80
CA SER A 238 -12.97 4.29 -4.48
C SER A 238 -11.93 3.18 -4.20
N SER A 239 -11.23 2.70 -5.23
CA SER A 239 -10.42 1.49 -5.17
C SER A 239 -8.93 1.71 -5.42
N GLY A 240 -8.44 2.95 -5.56
CA GLY A 240 -6.99 3.24 -5.68
C GLY A 240 -6.29 2.66 -6.92
N LEU A 241 -6.83 1.63 -7.55
CA LEU A 241 -6.41 0.95 -8.76
C LEU A 241 -7.14 1.52 -9.99
N ASP A 242 -7.60 2.77 -9.91
CA ASP A 242 -8.28 3.42 -11.01
C ASP A 242 -7.34 3.57 -12.20
N GLY A 243 -7.83 3.16 -13.38
CA GLY A 243 -7.04 3.17 -14.60
C GLY A 243 -6.03 2.02 -14.70
N TRP A 244 -5.94 1.14 -13.69
CA TRP A 244 -5.21 -0.11 -13.83
C TRP A 244 -5.98 -1.05 -14.75
N ARG A 245 -5.25 -1.86 -15.51
CA ARG A 245 -5.82 -2.85 -16.44
C ARG A 245 -5.27 -4.22 -16.14
N VAL A 246 -6.12 -5.25 -16.21
CA VAL A 246 -5.65 -6.64 -16.19
C VAL A 246 -5.22 -6.99 -17.61
N LEU A 247 -3.93 -7.28 -17.80
CA LEU A 247 -3.37 -7.73 -19.07
C LEU A 247 -3.56 -9.22 -19.28
N SER A 248 -3.32 -10.01 -18.22
CA SER A 248 -3.49 -11.46 -18.25
C SER A 248 -3.77 -12.00 -16.85
N ALA A 249 -4.44 -13.14 -16.79
CA ALA A 249 -4.69 -13.87 -15.56
C ALA A 249 -4.67 -15.38 -15.85
N THR A 250 -3.96 -16.15 -15.03
CA THR A 250 -3.76 -17.58 -15.25
C THR A 250 -3.83 -18.33 -13.93
N ASN A 251 -4.46 -19.50 -13.94
CA ASN A 251 -4.43 -20.43 -12.82
C ASN A 251 -3.49 -21.58 -13.18
N ALA A 252 -2.64 -21.98 -12.24
CA ALA A 252 -1.79 -23.15 -12.36
C ALA A 252 -2.02 -24.05 -11.14
N THR A 253 -2.07 -25.36 -11.41
CA THR A 253 -2.15 -26.44 -10.40
C THR A 253 -1.03 -27.45 -10.58
N THR A 254 -0.20 -27.28 -11.61
CA THR A 254 1.00 -28.07 -11.91
C THR A 254 2.20 -27.12 -11.99
N PHE A 255 3.33 -27.49 -11.38
CA PHE A 255 4.45 -26.57 -11.13
C PHE A 255 5.81 -27.13 -11.53
N GLU A 256 5.89 -27.77 -12.70
CA GLU A 256 7.12 -28.41 -13.21
C GLU A 256 8.33 -27.44 -13.22
N GLU A 257 8.11 -26.17 -13.53
CA GLU A 257 9.15 -25.13 -13.55
C GLU A 257 9.71 -24.77 -12.16
N ARG A 258 8.93 -24.89 -11.08
CA ARG A 258 9.42 -24.54 -9.71
C ARG A 258 10.35 -25.60 -9.16
N ARG A 259 10.16 -26.86 -9.57
CA ARG A 259 11.09 -27.94 -9.23
C ARG A 259 12.49 -27.65 -9.79
N ALA A 260 12.56 -27.02 -10.97
CA ALA A 260 13.82 -26.55 -11.56
C ALA A 260 14.49 -25.42 -10.75
N LEU A 261 13.73 -24.64 -9.97
CA LEU A 261 14.25 -23.61 -9.06
C LEU A 261 14.69 -24.18 -7.68
N GLY A 262 14.65 -25.50 -7.49
CA GLY A 262 15.08 -26.14 -6.24
C GLY A 262 14.17 -25.86 -5.04
N LEU A 263 12.94 -25.37 -5.28
CA LEU A 263 11.99 -25.10 -4.20
C LEU A 263 11.35 -26.41 -3.73
N PRO A 264 11.46 -26.77 -2.44
CA PRO A 264 11.10 -28.10 -1.95
C PRO A 264 9.58 -28.33 -1.91
N ALA A 265 8.78 -27.27 -1.97
CA ALA A 265 7.33 -27.34 -1.92
C ALA A 265 6.69 -26.58 -3.09
N GLU A 266 5.72 -27.23 -3.72
CA GLU A 266 4.84 -26.65 -4.73
C GLU A 266 3.54 -26.19 -4.04
N PRO A 267 2.97 -25.02 -4.39
CA PRO A 267 1.68 -24.63 -3.87
C PRO A 267 0.60 -25.57 -4.43
N LEU A 268 -0.53 -25.72 -3.73
CA LEU A 268 -1.69 -26.46 -4.23
C LEU A 268 -2.30 -25.79 -5.45
N VAL A 269 -2.35 -24.46 -5.43
CA VAL A 269 -2.90 -23.63 -6.49
C VAL A 269 -2.14 -22.31 -6.53
N ARG A 270 -1.81 -21.85 -7.73
CA ARG A 270 -1.29 -20.52 -8.00
C ARG A 270 -2.24 -19.78 -8.91
N HIS A 271 -2.49 -18.53 -8.59
CA HIS A 271 -3.10 -17.59 -9.51
C HIS A 271 -2.14 -16.45 -9.79
N THR A 272 -1.77 -16.28 -11.05
CA THR A 272 -0.92 -15.18 -11.50
C THR A 272 -1.75 -14.18 -12.28
N VAL A 273 -1.61 -12.90 -11.98
CA VAL A 273 -2.28 -11.80 -12.70
C VAL A 273 -1.25 -10.75 -13.05
N ARG A 274 -1.25 -10.30 -14.30
CA ARG A 274 -0.47 -9.15 -14.73
C ARG A 274 -1.39 -7.94 -14.83
N TYR A 275 -1.05 -6.91 -14.08
CA TYR A 275 -1.70 -5.61 -14.14
C TYR A 275 -0.82 -4.62 -14.87
N GLN A 276 -1.42 -3.66 -15.56
CA GLN A 276 -0.76 -2.48 -16.08
C GLN A 276 -1.25 -1.27 -15.29
N SER A 277 -0.32 -0.50 -14.71
CA SER A 277 -0.63 0.77 -14.08
C SER A 277 -0.88 1.86 -15.13
N PRO A 278 -1.49 3.00 -14.75
CA PRO A 278 -1.81 4.08 -15.67
C PRO A 278 -0.60 4.68 -16.43
N ASP A 279 0.59 4.67 -15.83
CA ASP A 279 1.82 5.09 -16.50
C ASP A 279 2.47 4.00 -17.37
N GLY A 280 1.84 2.84 -17.48
CA GLY A 280 2.24 1.74 -18.36
C GLY A 280 3.22 0.74 -17.74
N ALA A 281 3.62 0.90 -16.49
CA ALA A 281 4.37 -0.13 -15.78
C ALA A 281 3.52 -1.40 -15.57
N THR A 282 4.16 -2.56 -15.54
CA THR A 282 3.49 -3.86 -15.41
C THR A 282 3.81 -4.50 -14.06
N PHE A 283 2.78 -4.95 -13.35
CA PHE A 283 2.89 -5.60 -12.05
C PHE A 283 2.36 -7.03 -12.16
N ALA A 284 3.22 -8.02 -11.94
CA ALA A 284 2.85 -9.43 -11.85
C ALA A 284 2.60 -9.80 -10.39
N LEU A 285 1.33 -10.01 -10.03
CA LEU A 285 0.91 -10.54 -8.74
C LEU A 285 0.77 -12.06 -8.84
N ALA A 286 1.45 -12.81 -7.97
CA ALA A 286 1.21 -14.24 -7.78
C ALA A 286 0.58 -14.49 -6.41
N LEU A 287 -0.53 -15.21 -6.40
CA LEU A 287 -1.25 -15.64 -5.20
C LEU A 287 -1.19 -17.16 -5.12
N ASP A 288 -0.49 -17.67 -4.12
CA ASP A 288 -0.29 -19.09 -3.92
C ASP A 288 -1.07 -19.56 -2.70
N ARG A 289 -1.75 -20.70 -2.83
CA ARG A 289 -2.32 -21.45 -1.72
C ARG A 289 -1.44 -22.65 -1.42
N TRP A 290 -1.03 -22.79 -0.18
CA TRP A 290 -0.22 -23.89 0.33
C TRP A 290 -1.06 -24.89 1.11
N GLU A 291 -0.54 -26.11 1.25
CA GLU A 291 -1.20 -27.17 2.05
C GLU A 291 -1.38 -26.75 3.51
N SER A 292 -0.41 -26.00 4.04
CA SER A 292 -0.44 -25.53 5.42
C SER A 292 0.22 -24.16 5.59
N ARG A 293 -0.05 -23.54 6.75
CA ARG A 293 0.63 -22.31 7.17
C ARG A 293 2.14 -22.50 7.33
N ARG A 294 2.58 -23.73 7.62
CA ARG A 294 3.99 -24.09 7.76
C ARG A 294 4.65 -24.12 6.39
N ALA A 295 4.06 -24.81 5.41
CA ALA A 295 4.54 -24.81 4.03
C ALA A 295 4.66 -23.40 3.45
N ALA A 296 3.66 -22.54 3.68
CA ALA A 296 3.71 -21.13 3.31
C ALA A 296 4.84 -20.34 4.02
N SER A 297 5.17 -20.71 5.26
CA SER A 297 6.27 -20.12 6.04
C SER A 297 7.63 -20.52 5.49
N ASP A 298 7.81 -21.80 5.17
CA ASP A 298 9.09 -22.40 4.79
C ASP A 298 9.58 -21.84 3.43
N VAL A 299 8.65 -21.50 2.54
CA VAL A 299 8.94 -20.92 1.21
C VAL A 299 9.00 -19.39 1.20
N GLY A 300 8.54 -18.73 2.28
CA GLY A 300 8.44 -17.27 2.38
C GLY A 300 9.75 -16.54 2.07
N PRO A 301 10.87 -16.88 2.72
CA PRO A 301 12.16 -16.22 2.47
C PRO A 301 12.65 -16.34 1.02
N ALA A 302 12.51 -17.52 0.41
CA ALA A 302 12.90 -17.74 -0.98
C ALA A 302 12.04 -16.92 -1.96
N LEU A 303 10.73 -16.82 -1.68
CA LEU A 303 9.83 -15.96 -2.44
C LEU A 303 10.17 -14.48 -2.29
N ALA A 304 10.50 -14.03 -1.07
CA ALA A 304 10.89 -12.64 -0.81
C ALA A 304 12.17 -12.25 -1.55
N ALA A 305 13.16 -13.15 -1.64
CA ALA A 305 14.40 -12.90 -2.36
C ALA A 305 14.20 -12.70 -3.88
N ASP A 306 13.17 -13.33 -4.47
CA ASP A 306 12.91 -13.32 -5.91
C ASP A 306 11.79 -12.33 -6.31
N SER A 307 11.25 -11.54 -5.37
CA SER A 307 10.12 -10.63 -5.61
C SER A 307 10.39 -9.24 -5.05
N ASP A 308 9.67 -8.23 -5.54
CA ASP A 308 9.80 -6.85 -5.04
C ASP A 308 9.08 -6.68 -3.70
N ALA A 309 8.04 -7.49 -3.49
CA ALA A 309 7.43 -7.71 -2.18
C ALA A 309 6.86 -9.13 -2.10
N ALA A 310 6.89 -9.70 -0.90
CA ALA A 310 6.26 -10.97 -0.58
C ALA A 310 5.62 -10.88 0.81
N ILE A 311 4.35 -11.25 0.92
CA ILE A 311 3.65 -11.36 2.21
C ILE A 311 3.09 -12.76 2.39
N ARG A 312 2.98 -13.19 3.65
CA ARG A 312 2.30 -14.42 4.06
C ARG A 312 1.01 -14.08 4.78
N TRP A 313 -0.09 -14.71 4.38
CA TRP A 313 -1.41 -14.55 4.99
C TRP A 313 -2.05 -15.92 5.21
N GLY A 314 -1.81 -16.49 6.39
CA GLY A 314 -2.23 -17.84 6.74
C GLY A 314 -1.50 -18.90 5.92
N ALA A 315 -2.28 -19.68 5.15
CA ALA A 315 -1.75 -20.68 4.21
C ALA A 315 -1.55 -20.10 2.80
N TYR A 316 -1.55 -18.77 2.65
CA TYR A 316 -1.38 -18.09 1.38
C TYR A 316 -0.09 -17.28 1.38
N THR A 317 0.53 -17.16 0.21
CA THR A 317 1.56 -16.15 -0.05
C THR A 317 1.12 -15.28 -1.21
N ALA A 318 1.37 -13.97 -1.12
CA ALA A 318 1.17 -13.03 -2.20
C ALA A 318 2.52 -12.39 -2.54
N THR A 319 2.94 -12.47 -3.79
CA THR A 319 4.19 -11.85 -4.24
C THR A 319 3.93 -10.94 -5.43
N VAL A 320 4.68 -9.85 -5.49
CA VAL A 320 4.60 -8.88 -6.58
C VAL A 320 5.97 -8.70 -7.23
N ARG A 321 5.97 -8.67 -8.55
CA ARG A 321 7.10 -8.20 -9.37
C ARG A 321 6.66 -7.06 -10.27
N ALA A 322 7.49 -6.06 -10.41
CA ALA A 322 7.20 -4.85 -11.16
C ALA A 322 8.22 -4.66 -12.28
N PHE A 323 7.71 -4.29 -13.45
CA PHE A 323 8.44 -4.17 -14.69
C PHE A 323 8.07 -2.88 -15.41
N ASP A 324 9.02 -2.29 -16.12
CA ASP A 324 8.77 -1.17 -16.99
C ASP A 324 8.06 -1.62 -18.29
N ARG A 325 7.88 -0.70 -19.23
CA ARG A 325 7.25 -0.99 -20.54
C ARG A 325 8.09 -1.93 -21.42
N ASN A 326 9.40 -2.03 -21.16
CA ASN A 326 10.33 -2.87 -21.89
C ASN A 326 10.49 -4.26 -21.24
N GLY A 327 9.83 -4.51 -20.11
CA GLY A 327 9.94 -5.75 -19.36
C GLY A 327 11.16 -5.81 -18.44
N THR A 328 11.87 -4.71 -18.24
CA THR A 328 12.97 -4.61 -17.28
C THR A 328 12.42 -4.43 -15.87
N ARG A 329 13.01 -5.12 -14.88
CA ARG A 329 12.60 -5.00 -13.48
C ARG A 329 12.81 -3.55 -13.01
N LEU A 330 11.77 -2.97 -12.43
CA LEU A 330 11.81 -1.60 -11.94
C LEU A 330 12.59 -1.53 -10.62
N ASP A 331 13.16 -0.35 -10.35
CA ASP A 331 13.90 -0.08 -9.12
C ASP A 331 12.96 -0.14 -7.88
N PRO A 332 13.36 -0.79 -6.77
CA PRO A 332 12.54 -0.92 -5.56
C PRO A 332 11.98 0.40 -5.01
N GLU A 333 12.76 1.49 -5.04
CA GLU A 333 12.32 2.78 -4.49
C GLU A 333 11.22 3.41 -5.35
N THR A 334 11.30 3.19 -6.67
CA THR A 334 10.34 3.75 -7.64
C THR A 334 8.96 3.08 -7.54
N GLN A 335 8.89 1.87 -7.00
CA GLN A 335 7.69 1.02 -7.04
C GLN A 335 7.08 0.68 -5.68
N ALA A 336 7.77 0.92 -4.57
CA ALA A 336 7.36 0.51 -3.22
C ALA A 336 5.88 0.80 -2.93
N GLY A 337 5.45 2.07 -3.08
CA GLY A 337 4.06 2.46 -2.79
C GLY A 337 3.00 1.83 -3.71
N ARG A 338 3.36 1.42 -4.94
CA ARG A 338 2.41 0.76 -5.86
C ARG A 338 2.31 -0.74 -5.63
N VAL A 339 3.42 -1.35 -5.25
CA VAL A 339 3.46 -2.75 -4.85
C VAL A 339 2.62 -2.95 -3.59
N GLU A 340 2.80 -2.08 -2.59
CA GLU A 340 2.00 -2.05 -1.37
C GLU A 340 0.52 -1.80 -1.65
N LEU A 341 0.20 -0.82 -2.50
CA LEU A 341 -1.17 -0.55 -2.95
C LEU A 341 -1.79 -1.78 -3.62
N LEU A 342 -1.08 -2.50 -4.48
CA LEU A 342 -1.64 -3.68 -5.13
C LEU A 342 -1.91 -4.80 -4.10
N LEU A 343 -0.99 -5.01 -3.16
CA LEU A 343 -1.14 -5.99 -2.08
C LEU A 343 -2.29 -5.64 -1.13
N SER A 344 -2.50 -4.36 -0.83
CA SER A 344 -3.53 -3.93 0.13
C SER A 344 -4.94 -4.20 -0.39
N TYR A 345 -5.09 -4.37 -1.70
CA TYR A 345 -6.33 -4.72 -2.37
C TYR A 345 -6.58 -6.22 -2.52
N VAL A 346 -5.65 -7.07 -2.11
CA VAL A 346 -5.92 -8.51 -1.93
C VAL A 346 -7.02 -8.63 -0.88
N HIS A 347 -8.05 -9.41 -1.17
CA HIS A 347 -9.25 -9.45 -0.35
C HIS A 347 -9.74 -10.86 -0.06
N ARG A 348 -10.54 -11.01 0.98
CA ARG A 348 -11.29 -12.23 1.25
C ARG A 348 -12.42 -12.38 0.22
N PRO A 349 -12.98 -13.58 0.03
CA PRO A 349 -14.20 -13.76 -0.75
C PRO A 349 -15.39 -12.93 -0.25
N SER A 350 -15.36 -12.51 1.03
CA SER A 350 -16.34 -11.58 1.61
C SER A 350 -16.17 -10.12 1.18
N GLY A 351 -15.14 -9.79 0.39
CA GLY A 351 -14.82 -8.43 -0.05
C GLY A 351 -13.95 -7.62 0.91
N ILE A 352 -13.66 -8.13 2.12
CA ILE A 352 -12.77 -7.44 3.08
C ILE A 352 -11.32 -7.52 2.57
N ARG A 353 -10.72 -6.36 2.31
CA ARG A 353 -9.35 -6.20 1.83
C ARG A 353 -8.34 -6.34 2.97
N LEU A 354 -7.09 -6.65 2.65
CA LEU A 354 -5.99 -6.61 3.62
C LEU A 354 -5.82 -5.20 4.21
N GLY A 355 -5.82 -4.18 3.35
CA GLY A 355 -5.56 -2.80 3.74
C GLY A 355 -4.08 -2.51 3.98
N ASP A 356 -3.71 -1.24 3.92
CA ASP A 356 -2.31 -0.81 3.88
C ASP A 356 -1.56 -1.15 5.18
N ARG A 357 -2.19 -0.91 6.34
CA ARG A 357 -1.61 -1.20 7.65
C ARG A 357 -1.26 -2.67 7.84
N CYS A 358 -2.18 -3.56 7.40
CA CYS A 358 -1.93 -4.99 7.45
C CYS A 358 -0.77 -5.37 6.53
N VAL A 359 -0.74 -4.85 5.30
CA VAL A 359 0.35 -5.13 4.35
C VAL A 359 1.70 -4.68 4.91
N GLN A 360 1.80 -3.47 5.46
CA GLN A 360 3.03 -2.98 6.09
C GLN A 360 3.49 -3.91 7.23
N SER A 361 2.56 -4.26 8.13
CA SER A 361 2.86 -5.17 9.24
C SER A 361 3.34 -6.55 8.77
N LEU A 362 2.76 -7.07 7.69
CA LEU A 362 3.16 -8.35 7.10
C LEU A 362 4.50 -8.25 6.36
N LEU A 363 4.80 -7.13 5.71
CA LEU A 363 6.08 -6.88 5.05
C LEU A 363 7.21 -6.77 6.07
N ASP A 364 6.99 -6.06 7.18
CA ASP A 364 7.98 -5.95 8.25
C ASP A 364 8.26 -7.28 8.94
N THR A 365 7.27 -8.17 9.00
CA THR A 365 7.44 -9.54 9.53
C THR A 365 8.18 -10.47 8.54
N SER A 366 8.24 -10.09 7.26
CA SER A 366 8.86 -10.88 6.19
C SER A 366 10.31 -10.52 5.90
N ARG A 367 10.77 -9.36 6.41
CA ARG A 367 12.16 -8.93 6.43
C ARG A 367 12.88 -9.56 7.62
#